data_AF-A0AAD1WGL6-F1
#
_entry.id   AF-A0AAD1WGL6-F1
#
_cell.length_a   1.000
_cell.length_b   1.000
_cell.length_c   1.000
_cell.angle_alpha   90.00
_cell.angle_beta   90.00
_cell.angle_gamma   90.00
#
_symmetry.space_group_name_H-M   'P 1'
#
loop_
_entity.id
_entity.type
_entity.pdbx_description
1 polymer ?
#
loop_
_entity_poly.entity_id
_entity_poly.type
_entity_poly.pdbx_seq_one_letter_code
_entity_poly.pdbx_strand_id
1 'polypeptide(L)'
;MDVIMRWHFFSTKEAIIKSSRNYTYTYEGSTLHLYQDMAPATLARRREWKLIADLVRTKGYSFAWEYPFKMLVFNNPRAAVLLPSTDQTLTDLHQPPDSHDKARRR
;
A
#
# COMPACT_ATOMS: atom_id res chain seq x y z
N MET A 1 16.29 -13.78 -2.66
CA MET A 1 17.07 -12.55 -2.94
C MET A 1 16.06 -11.54 -3.41
N ASP A 2 15.99 -10.39 -2.76
CA ASP A 2 14.96 -9.38 -3.04
C ASP A 2 15.62 -8.18 -3.72
N VAL A 3 14.96 -7.64 -4.75
CA VAL A 3 15.45 -6.48 -5.49
C VAL A 3 14.50 -5.30 -5.26
N ILE A 4 15.04 -4.20 -4.75
CA ILE A 4 14.28 -2.98 -4.51
C ILE A 4 14.39 -2.07 -5.73
N MET A 5 13.24 -1.67 -6.28
CA MET A 5 13.15 -0.79 -7.44
C MET A 5 12.43 0.50 -7.08
N ARG A 6 13.04 1.65 -7.44
CA ARG A 6 12.44 2.97 -7.27
C ARG A 6 11.98 3.52 -8.61
N TRP A 7 10.67 3.63 -8.77
CA TRP A 7 10.06 4.25 -9.95
C TRP A 7 10.03 5.76 -9.80
N HIS A 8 10.26 6.47 -10.90
CA HIS A 8 10.16 7.94 -10.91
C HIS A 8 8.72 8.42 -10.72
N PHE A 9 7.77 7.77 -11.41
CA PHE A 9 6.35 8.11 -11.33
C PHE A 9 5.58 7.09 -10.49
N PHE A 10 4.83 7.59 -9.50
CA PHE A 10 3.98 6.76 -8.64
C PHE A 10 2.88 6.03 -9.44
N SER A 11 2.27 6.71 -10.42
CA SER A 11 1.23 6.13 -11.27
C SER A 11 1.72 4.90 -12.04
N THR A 12 2.95 4.95 -12.58
CA THR A 12 3.58 3.83 -13.29
C THR A 12 3.79 2.65 -12.34
N LYS A 13 4.31 2.90 -11.13
CA LYS A 13 4.46 1.86 -10.10
C LYS A 13 3.12 1.19 -9.80
N GLU A 14 2.07 1.97 -9.53
CA GLU A 14 0.75 1.43 -9.20
C GLU A 14 0.13 0.65 -10.36
N ALA A 15 0.29 1.11 -11.60
CA ALA A 15 -0.19 0.40 -12.79
C ALA A 15 0.48 -0.99 -12.93
N ILE A 16 1.79 -1.06 -12.74
CA ILE A 16 2.56 -2.32 -12.80
C ILE A 16 2.15 -3.27 -11.67
N ILE A 17 2.03 -2.78 -10.44
CA ILE A 17 1.59 -3.63 -9.31
C ILE A 17 0.14 -4.11 -9.49
N LYS A 18 -0.74 -3.28 -10.07
CA LYS A 18 -2.12 -3.66 -10.34
C LYS A 18 -2.18 -4.74 -11.42
N SER A 19 -1.42 -4.58 -12.51
CA SER A 19 -1.35 -5.61 -13.54
C SER A 19 -0.71 -6.89 -13.00
N SER A 20 0.25 -6.79 -12.08
CA SER A 20 0.95 -7.97 -11.57
C SER A 20 0.12 -8.92 -10.73
N ARG A 21 -1.08 -8.50 -10.29
CA ARG A 21 -2.02 -9.39 -9.58
C ARG A 21 -2.73 -10.37 -10.50
N ASN A 22 -2.79 -10.06 -11.80
CA ASN A 22 -3.50 -10.86 -12.80
C ASN A 22 -2.57 -11.68 -13.70
N TYR A 23 -1.26 -11.40 -13.66
CA TYR A 23 -0.27 -12.02 -14.54
C TYR A 23 0.86 -12.64 -13.73
N THR A 24 1.28 -13.83 -14.13
CA THR A 24 2.50 -14.47 -13.64
C THR A 24 3.68 -14.01 -14.51
N TYR A 25 4.70 -13.44 -13.90
CA TYR A 25 5.92 -13.05 -14.62
C TYR A 25 6.96 -14.14 -14.49
N THR A 26 7.63 -14.44 -15.59
CA THR A 26 8.76 -15.37 -15.61
C THR A 26 9.97 -14.69 -16.23
N TYR A 27 11.15 -14.94 -15.67
CA TYR A 27 12.44 -14.48 -16.18
C TYR A 27 13.45 -15.59 -16.02
N GLU A 28 14.10 -15.99 -17.12
CA GLU A 28 15.09 -17.09 -17.15
C GLU A 28 14.58 -18.37 -16.47
N GLY A 29 13.33 -18.75 -16.73
CA GLY A 29 12.69 -19.94 -16.15
C GLY A 29 12.26 -19.80 -14.68
N SER A 30 12.51 -18.64 -14.04
CA SER A 30 12.12 -18.36 -12.66
C SER A 30 10.86 -17.50 -12.59
N THR A 31 9.92 -17.85 -11.70
CA THR A 31 8.72 -17.03 -11.44
C THR A 31 9.08 -15.82 -10.59
N LEU A 32 8.71 -14.63 -11.04
CA LEU A 32 8.91 -13.39 -10.33
C LEU A 32 7.65 -13.00 -9.56
N HIS A 33 7.83 -12.61 -8.30
CA HIS A 33 6.77 -12.05 -7.48
C HIS A 33 7.02 -10.57 -7.21
N LEU A 34 6.06 -9.74 -7.60
CA LEU A 34 6.12 -8.30 -7.43
C LEU A 34 5.32 -7.90 -6.19
N TYR A 35 5.99 -7.25 -5.25
CA TYR A 35 5.38 -6.73 -4.03
C TYR A 35 5.63 -5.22 -3.92
N GLN A 36 4.69 -4.51 -3.30
CA GLN A 36 4.93 -3.13 -2.90
C GLN A 36 5.82 -3.12 -1.67
N ASP A 37 6.87 -2.29 -1.72
CA ASP A 37 7.61 -1.93 -0.52
C ASP A 37 6.69 -1.13 0.42
N MET A 38 6.55 -1.62 1.64
CA MET A 38 5.64 -1.08 2.64
C MET A 38 6.33 -1.05 3.99
N ALA A 39 6.17 0.07 4.70
CA ALA A 39 6.62 0.17 6.07
C ALA A 39 6.04 -0.97 6.93
N PRO A 40 6.82 -1.55 7.88
CA PRO A 40 6.33 -2.63 8.74
C PRO A 40 5.04 -2.26 9.49
N ALA A 41 4.88 -1.01 9.91
CA ALA A 41 3.66 -0.51 10.54
C ALA A 41 2.42 -0.62 9.63
N THR A 42 2.58 -0.34 8.33
CA THR A 42 1.53 -0.47 7.32
C THR A 42 1.15 -1.93 7.10
N LEU A 43 2.15 -2.83 7.05
CA LEU A 43 1.92 -4.27 6.95
C LEU A 43 1.16 -4.82 8.17
N ALA A 44 1.52 -4.37 9.38
CA ALA A 44 0.83 -4.75 10.61
C ALA A 44 -0.65 -4.38 10.58
N ARG A 45 -0.99 -3.14 10.19
CA ARG A 45 -2.38 -2.70 10.04
C ARG A 45 -3.17 -3.48 9.00
N ARG A 46 -2.55 -3.80 7.85
CA ARG A 46 -3.17 -4.67 6.84
C ARG A 46 -3.46 -6.07 7.38
N ARG A 47 -2.59 -6.60 8.25
CA ARG A 47 -2.81 -7.90 8.91
C ARG A 47 -3.94 -7.84 9.94
N GLU A 48 -4.06 -6.75 10.70
CA GLU A 48 -5.18 -6.54 11.63
C GLU A 48 -6.52 -6.54 10.89
N TRP A 49 -6.56 -5.92 9.71
CA TRP A 49 -7.77 -5.84 8.88
C TRP A 49 -8.05 -7.10 8.05
N LYS A 50 -7.23 -8.15 8.21
CA LYS A 50 -7.45 -9.43 7.51
C LYS A 50 -8.84 -10.01 7.82
N LEU A 51 -9.29 -9.93 9.07
CA LEU A 51 -10.62 -10.42 9.46
C LEU A 51 -11.75 -9.67 8.72
N ILE A 52 -11.59 -8.37 8.52
CA ILE A 52 -12.56 -7.55 7.78
C ILE A 52 -12.51 -7.94 6.30
N ALA A 53 -11.32 -8.09 5.72
CA ALA A 53 -11.14 -8.53 4.34
C ALA A 53 -11.75 -9.92 4.08
N ASP A 54 -11.57 -10.86 5.01
CA ASP A 54 -12.15 -12.20 4.94
C ASP A 54 -13.68 -12.12 5.02
N LEU A 55 -14.24 -11.31 5.93
CA LEU A 55 -15.69 -11.09 6.04
C LEU A 55 -16.29 -10.46 4.77
N VAL A 56 -15.60 -9.48 4.18
CA VAL A 56 -15.99 -8.85 2.91
C VAL A 56 -16.05 -9.91 1.80
N ARG A 57 -15.04 -10.78 1.72
CA ARG A 57 -14.99 -11.88 0.76
C ARG A 57 -16.09 -12.91 0.99
N THR A 58 -16.35 -13.31 2.24
CA THR A 58 -17.43 -14.25 2.60
C THR A 58 -18.81 -13.71 2.21
N LYS A 59 -19.00 -12.39 2.26
CA LYS A 59 -20.25 -11.73 1.82
C LYS A 59 -20.38 -11.58 0.30
N GLY A 60 -19.43 -12.10 -0.49
CA GLY A 60 -19.47 -12.04 -1.95
C GLY A 60 -18.99 -10.69 -2.52
N TYR A 61 -18.44 -9.81 -1.70
CA TYR A 61 -17.82 -8.57 -2.17
C TYR A 61 -16.36 -8.81 -2.54
N SER A 62 -15.89 -8.11 -3.56
CA SER A 62 -14.45 -8.05 -3.84
C SER A 62 -13.83 -6.84 -3.13
N PHE A 63 -12.53 -6.90 -2.87
CA PHE A 63 -11.82 -5.78 -2.27
C PHE A 63 -10.44 -5.59 -2.90
N ALA A 64 -9.90 -4.38 -2.77
CA ALA A 64 -8.54 -4.04 -3.15
C ALA A 64 -7.86 -3.19 -2.08
N TRP A 65 -6.59 -3.51 -1.81
CA TRP A 65 -5.72 -2.64 -1.02
C TRP A 65 -5.12 -1.56 -1.92
N GLU A 66 -5.34 -0.31 -1.53
CA GLU A 66 -4.71 0.90 -2.05
C GLU A 66 -3.63 1.38 -1.09
N TYR A 67 -2.63 2.07 -1.63
CA TYR A 67 -1.49 2.57 -0.87
C TYR A 67 -1.88 3.78 0.02
N PRO A 68 -1.26 3.93 1.21
CA PRO A 68 -0.50 2.90 1.94
C PRO A 68 -1.43 1.93 2.66
N PHE A 69 -2.58 2.39 3.14
CA PHE A 69 -3.56 1.59 3.88
C PHE A 69 -4.98 2.12 3.67
N LYS A 70 -5.58 1.75 2.54
CA LYS A 70 -6.99 2.01 2.23
C LYS A 70 -7.60 0.75 1.64
N MET A 71 -8.81 0.37 2.08
CA MET A 71 -9.51 -0.78 1.52
C MET A 71 -10.68 -0.30 0.65
N LEU A 72 -10.63 -0.62 -0.63
CA LEU A 72 -11.76 -0.46 -1.53
C LEU A 72 -12.59 -1.73 -1.49
N VAL A 73 -13.89 -1.62 -1.27
CA VAL A 73 -14.84 -2.74 -1.33
C VAL A 73 -15.79 -2.51 -2.49
N PHE A 74 -15.97 -3.52 -3.32
CA PHE A 74 -16.80 -3.46 -4.51
C PHE A 74 -18.02 -4.37 -4.34
N ASN A 75 -19.19 -3.78 -4.49
CA ASN A 75 -20.48 -4.44 -4.60
C ASN A 75 -21.15 -3.98 -5.90
N ASN A 76 -20.95 -4.74 -6.97
CA ASN A 76 -21.37 -4.45 -8.35
C ASN A 76 -22.66 -3.59 -8.44
N PRO A 77 -22.67 -2.35 -8.97
CA PRO A 77 -21.60 -1.51 -9.53
C PRO A 77 -21.04 -0.45 -8.56
N ARG A 78 -21.34 -0.52 -7.26
CA ARG A 78 -20.95 0.48 -6.25
C ARG A 78 -19.63 0.10 -5.59
N ALA A 79 -18.70 1.04 -5.53
CA ALA A 79 -17.50 0.92 -4.72
C ALA A 79 -17.67 1.77 -3.44
N ALA A 80 -17.29 1.22 -2.29
CA ALA A 80 -17.17 1.94 -1.04
C ALA A 80 -15.70 1.97 -0.60
N VAL A 81 -15.24 3.13 -0.12
CA VAL A 81 -13.92 3.28 0.46
C VAL A 81 -14.02 3.08 1.96
N LEU A 82 -13.37 2.05 2.48
CA LEU A 82 -13.15 1.89 3.91
C LEU A 82 -11.78 2.48 4.24
N LEU A 83 -11.83 3.65 4.87
CA LEU A 83 -10.68 4.22 5.56
C LEU A 83 -10.78 3.78 7.02
N PRO A 84 -9.68 3.36 7.65
CA PRO A 84 -9.64 3.40 9.11
C PRO A 84 -9.96 4.84 9.53
N SER A 85 -10.85 5.02 10.51
CA SER A 85 -11.07 6.33 11.13
C SER A 85 -9.71 6.89 11.51
N THR A 86 -9.35 8.00 10.88
CA THR A 86 -8.03 8.62 10.92
C THR A 86 -7.69 8.99 12.35
N ASP A 87 -6.60 8.43 12.86
CA ASP A 87 -5.87 9.05 13.97
C ASP A 87 -4.34 9.00 13.80
N GLN A 88 -3.84 8.79 12.58
CA GLN A 88 -2.43 9.04 12.29
C GLN A 88 -2.29 9.81 10.99
N THR A 89 -2.10 11.11 11.17
CA THR A 89 -1.77 12.10 10.15
C THR A 89 -0.52 11.69 9.38
N LEU A 90 -0.61 11.78 8.05
CA LEU A 90 0.44 11.61 7.04
C LEU A 90 1.58 12.65 7.12
N THR A 91 1.85 13.22 8.29
CA THR A 91 2.81 14.33 8.48
C THR A 91 4.26 13.86 8.55
N ASP A 92 4.52 12.56 8.75
CA ASP A 92 5.88 12.08 9.05
C ASP A 92 6.69 11.59 7.84
N LEU A 93 6.16 11.70 6.61
CA LEU A 93 6.90 11.30 5.40
C LEU A 93 7.48 12.47 4.58
N HIS A 94 7.33 13.71 5.05
CA HIS A 94 7.87 14.91 4.38
C HIS A 94 8.48 15.92 5.36
N GLN A 95 9.30 15.44 6.31
CA GLN A 95 10.30 16.30 6.91
C GLN A 95 11.62 16.17 6.12
N PRO A 96 12.04 17.22 5.39
CA PRO A 96 13.42 17.28 4.94
C PRO A 96 14.35 17.29 6.17
N PRO A 97 15.53 16.65 6.10
CA PRO A 97 16.54 16.82 7.13
C PRO A 97 17.01 18.27 7.01
N ASP A 98 16.65 19.13 7.97
CA ASP A 98 17.34 20.40 8.31
C ASP A 98 16.39 21.39 9.03
N SER A 99 15.86 21.02 10.19
CA SER A 99 15.23 22.02 11.08
C SER A 99 15.60 21.89 12.57
N HIS A 100 16.67 21.17 12.88
CA HIS A 100 17.28 21.13 14.21
C HIS A 100 18.54 21.98 14.31
N ASP A 101 18.55 23.23 13.83
CA ASP A 101 19.67 24.12 14.20
C ASP A 101 19.39 25.63 14.07
N LYS A 102 18.38 26.15 14.79
CA LYS A 102 18.31 27.60 15.13
C LYS A 102 17.65 27.82 16.50
N ALA A 103 18.30 27.33 17.55
CA ALA A 103 17.98 27.72 18.93
C ALA A 103 19.23 27.78 19.80
N ARG A 104 20.28 28.45 19.32
CA ARG A 104 21.41 28.85 20.18
C ARG A 104 22.16 30.02 19.56
N ARG A 105 21.72 31.23 19.89
CA ARG A 105 22.49 32.49 19.91
C ARG A 105 21.53 33.61 20.33
N ARG A 106 21.43 33.80 21.65
CA ARG A 106 21.28 35.13 22.24
C ARG A 106 22.57 35.40 23.00
#